data_AF-D0MWE5-F1
#
_entry.id   AF-D0MWE5-F1
#
_cell.length_a   1.000
_cell.length_b   1.000
_cell.length_c   1.000
_cell.angle_alpha   90.00
_cell.angle_beta   90.00
_cell.angle_gamma   90.00
#
_symmetry.space_group_name_H-M   'P 1'
#
loop_
_entity.id
_entity.type
_entity.pdbx_description
1 polymer ?
#
loop_
_entity_poly.entity_id
_entity_poly.type
_entity_poly.pdbx_seq_one_letter_code
_entity_poly.pdbx_strand_id
1 'polypeptide(L)'
;MAKRTQEMLFDAHELDDEMQDMTLWAHAHVVPLKWRRQVLTHLEPIYCQMTFCREELVRGWKLLHPPFYQPNIDSFDRRLQFFERSVQLLTSAIEECKTKLLRAEALAACRYIQLWTRKLLAKRGFYTKVIKLSYHHRGIVSGMFDSITGTSKLTAHRTDQSITLEYPRSDKIWDSFS
;
A
#
# COMPACT_ATOMS: atom_id res chain seq x y z
N MET A 1 -23.16 -22.87 17.04
CA MET A 1 -23.94 -21.68 16.63
C MET A 1 -23.74 -20.53 17.61
N ALA A 2 -24.18 -20.62 18.87
CA ALA A 2 -24.05 -19.52 19.84
C ALA A 2 -22.61 -18.97 20.00
N LYS A 3 -21.62 -19.83 20.23
CA LYS A 3 -20.20 -19.43 20.31
C LYS A 3 -19.72 -18.70 19.04
N ARG A 4 -19.99 -19.29 17.88
CA ARG A 4 -19.65 -18.74 16.55
C ARG A 4 -20.29 -17.36 16.33
N THR A 5 -21.56 -17.19 16.71
CA THR A 5 -22.25 -15.89 16.66
C THR A 5 -21.58 -14.86 17.58
N GLN A 6 -21.23 -15.25 18.80
CA GLN A 6 -20.56 -14.35 19.75
C GLN A 6 -19.18 -13.92 19.25
N GLU A 7 -18.37 -14.85 18.74
CA GLU A 7 -17.05 -14.57 18.15
C GLU A 7 -17.18 -13.56 17.00
N MET A 8 -18.10 -13.78 16.07
CA MET A 8 -18.26 -12.87 14.92
C MET A 8 -18.80 -11.50 15.29
N LEU A 9 -19.65 -11.41 16.33
CA LEU A 9 -20.11 -10.12 16.83
C LEU A 9 -18.98 -9.34 17.51
N PHE A 10 -18.06 -10.05 18.17
CA PHE A 10 -16.88 -9.46 18.77
C PHE A 10 -15.91 -8.97 17.69
N ASP A 11 -15.58 -9.81 16.71
CA ASP A 11 -14.73 -9.42 15.57
C ASP A 11 -15.30 -8.22 14.81
N ALA A 12 -16.62 -8.19 14.58
CA ALA A 12 -17.27 -7.05 13.94
C ALA A 12 -17.25 -5.77 14.79
N HIS A 13 -17.23 -5.88 16.12
CA HIS A 13 -17.06 -4.73 16.99
C HIS A 13 -15.64 -4.17 16.88
N GLU A 14 -14.62 -5.02 16.89
CA GLU A 14 -13.23 -4.57 16.68
C GLU A 14 -13.06 -3.91 15.31
N LEU A 15 -13.73 -4.44 14.27
CA LEU A 15 -13.72 -3.83 12.94
C LEU A 15 -14.47 -2.49 12.87
N ASP A 16 -15.50 -2.26 13.69
CA ASP A 16 -16.16 -0.95 13.76
C ASP A 16 -15.17 0.12 14.26
N ASP A 17 -14.43 -0.20 15.32
CA ASP A 17 -13.41 0.69 15.89
C ASP A 17 -12.29 0.96 14.88
N GLU A 18 -11.82 -0.10 14.22
CA GLU A 18 -10.80 0.01 13.17
C GLU A 18 -11.29 0.88 11.99
N MET A 19 -12.54 0.72 11.55
CA MET A 19 -13.13 1.52 10.48
C MET A 19 -13.31 3.00 10.86
N GLN A 20 -13.64 3.30 12.11
CA GLN A 20 -13.67 4.69 12.61
C GLN A 20 -12.27 5.32 12.54
N ASP A 21 -11.25 4.56 12.95
CA ASP A 21 -9.86 4.99 12.94
C ASP A 21 -9.25 5.06 11.53
N MET A 22 -9.81 4.36 10.53
CA MET A 22 -9.27 4.34 9.16
C MET A 22 -9.14 5.73 8.53
N THR A 23 -10.02 6.67 8.91
CA THR A 23 -9.91 8.07 8.44
C THR A 23 -8.63 8.71 8.95
N LEU A 24 -8.39 8.63 10.27
CA LEU A 24 -7.19 9.17 10.90
C LEU A 24 -5.95 8.46 10.38
N TRP A 25 -6.00 7.13 10.32
CA TRP A 25 -4.92 6.27 9.82
C TRP A 25 -4.50 6.67 8.40
N ALA A 26 -5.45 6.77 7.46
CA ALA A 26 -5.15 7.17 6.08
C ALA A 26 -4.58 8.61 5.97
N HIS A 27 -4.94 9.50 6.90
CA HIS A 27 -4.44 10.88 6.93
C HIS A 27 -3.04 11.02 7.53
N ALA A 28 -2.66 10.11 8.44
CA ALA A 28 -1.34 10.07 9.07
C ALA A 28 -0.21 9.75 8.06
N HIS A 29 -0.52 9.04 6.98
CA HIS A 29 0.47 8.61 5.99
C HIS A 29 0.75 9.64 4.88
N VAL A 30 2.01 9.71 4.46
CA VAL A 30 2.51 10.65 3.44
C VAL A 30 2.28 10.10 2.02
N VAL A 31 1.00 9.98 1.65
CA VAL A 31 0.54 9.57 0.32
C VAL A 31 -0.37 10.63 -0.32
N PRO A 32 -0.56 10.63 -1.65
CA PRO A 32 -1.42 11.60 -2.32
C PRO A 32 -2.85 11.62 -1.76
N LEU A 33 -3.44 12.81 -1.61
CA LEU A 33 -4.81 12.98 -1.09
C LEU A 33 -5.85 12.14 -1.83
N LYS A 34 -5.69 11.99 -3.16
CA LYS A 34 -6.57 11.14 -3.99
C LYS A 34 -6.58 9.69 -3.50
N TRP A 35 -5.44 9.15 -3.08
CA TRP A 35 -5.31 7.76 -2.66
C TRP A 35 -5.94 7.56 -1.30
N ARG A 36 -5.77 8.52 -0.38
CA ARG A 36 -6.46 8.51 0.92
C ARG A 36 -7.97 8.42 0.74
N ARG A 37 -8.54 9.26 -0.14
CA ARG A 37 -9.97 9.23 -0.49
C ARG A 37 -10.38 7.90 -1.10
N GLN A 38 -9.60 7.37 -2.04
CA GLN A 38 -9.91 6.10 -2.69
C GLN A 38 -9.98 4.92 -1.71
N VAL A 39 -9.10 4.88 -0.69
CA VAL A 39 -9.18 3.85 0.37
C VAL A 39 -10.50 3.95 1.12
N LEU A 40 -10.85 5.15 1.60
CA LEU A 40 -12.10 5.34 2.35
C LEU A 40 -13.34 5.04 1.50
N THR A 41 -13.38 5.53 0.26
CA THR A 41 -14.47 5.25 -0.69
C THR A 41 -14.59 3.76 -1.03
N HIS A 42 -13.49 3.01 -1.03
CA HIS A 42 -13.50 1.58 -1.31
C HIS A 42 -14.03 0.77 -0.11
N LEU A 43 -13.65 1.14 1.11
CA LEU A 43 -14.04 0.42 2.32
C LEU A 43 -15.48 0.70 2.76
N GLU A 44 -15.97 1.93 2.53
CA GLU A 44 -17.32 2.37 2.92
C GLU A 44 -18.45 1.38 2.55
N PRO A 45 -18.61 0.96 1.28
CA PRO A 45 -19.69 0.03 0.91
C PRO A 45 -19.52 -1.36 1.54
N ILE A 46 -18.28 -1.80 1.79
CA ILE A 46 -18.00 -3.11 2.42
C ILE A 46 -18.38 -3.05 3.90
N TYR A 47 -18.08 -1.95 4.57
CA TYR A 47 -18.49 -1.69 5.95
C TYR A 47 -20.02 -1.60 6.09
N CYS A 48 -20.68 -0.88 5.17
CA CYS A 48 -22.15 -0.83 5.10
C CYS A 48 -22.77 -2.23 4.93
N GLN A 49 -22.13 -3.11 4.15
CA GLN A 49 -22.60 -4.48 3.99
C GLN A 49 -22.46 -5.28 5.29
N MET A 50 -21.33 -5.17 5.99
CA MET A 50 -21.12 -5.87 7.27
C MET A 50 -22.14 -5.43 8.33
N THR A 51 -22.34 -4.11 8.47
CA THR A 51 -23.31 -3.55 9.42
C THR A 51 -24.74 -3.99 9.11
N PHE A 52 -25.13 -4.00 7.82
CA PHE A 52 -26.41 -4.56 7.39
C PHE A 52 -26.57 -6.04 7.77
N CYS A 53 -25.56 -6.87 7.48
CA CYS A 53 -25.59 -8.29 7.84
C CYS A 53 -25.67 -8.51 9.35
N ARG A 54 -25.00 -7.68 10.15
CA ARG A 54 -25.08 -7.70 11.62
C ARG A 54 -26.49 -7.40 12.11
N GLU A 55 -27.11 -6.33 11.59
CA GLU A 55 -28.48 -5.97 11.95
C GLU A 55 -29.48 -7.08 11.63
N GLU A 56 -29.36 -7.69 10.45
CA GLU A 56 -30.21 -8.82 10.05
C GLU A 56 -30.00 -10.07 10.91
N LEU A 57 -28.76 -10.31 11.36
CA LEU A 57 -28.47 -11.39 12.29
C LEU A 57 -29.12 -11.15 13.67
N VAL A 58 -28.99 -9.93 14.20
CA VAL A 58 -29.59 -9.53 15.49
C VAL A 58 -31.11 -9.58 15.43
N ARG A 59 -31.74 -9.08 14.35
CA ARG A 59 -33.19 -9.22 14.13
C ARG A 59 -33.63 -10.69 14.06
N GLY A 60 -32.78 -11.53 13.46
CA GLY A 60 -32.96 -12.96 13.36
C GLY A 60 -32.91 -13.71 14.70
N TRP A 61 -32.46 -13.09 15.79
CA TRP A 61 -32.34 -13.77 17.10
C TRP A 61 -33.63 -14.43 17.57
N LYS A 62 -34.79 -13.83 17.26
CA LYS A 62 -36.12 -14.37 17.61
C LYS A 62 -36.38 -15.75 17.00
N LEU A 63 -35.70 -16.11 15.92
CA LEU A 63 -35.78 -17.43 15.28
C LEU A 63 -35.22 -18.55 16.18
N LEU A 64 -34.37 -18.19 17.16
CA LEU A 64 -33.79 -19.12 18.11
C LEU A 64 -34.66 -19.32 19.36
N HIS A 65 -35.84 -18.69 19.44
CA HIS A 65 -36.74 -18.88 20.58
C HIS A 65 -37.56 -20.18 20.44
N PRO A 66 -37.97 -20.79 21.56
CA PRO A 66 -38.93 -21.90 21.52
C PRO A 66 -40.25 -21.48 20.86
N PRO A 67 -40.93 -22.39 20.15
CA PRO A 67 -40.51 -23.76 19.81
C PRO A 67 -39.41 -23.80 18.74
N PHE A 68 -38.37 -24.61 18.96
CA PHE A 68 -37.16 -24.68 18.13
C PHE A 68 -37.41 -25.41 16.79
N TYR A 69 -38.05 -24.73 15.84
CA TYR A 69 -38.30 -25.29 14.51
C TYR A 69 -37.01 -25.29 13.68
N GLN A 70 -36.68 -26.45 13.07
CA GLN A 70 -35.49 -26.60 12.23
C GLN A 70 -35.37 -25.53 11.12
N PRO A 71 -36.44 -25.16 10.38
CA PRO A 71 -36.34 -24.10 9.37
C PRO A 71 -35.92 -22.73 9.93
N ASN A 72 -36.27 -22.42 11.19
CA ASN A 72 -35.87 -21.18 11.84
C ASN A 72 -34.38 -21.20 12.19
N ILE A 73 -33.89 -22.34 12.67
CA ILE A 73 -32.46 -22.56 12.95
C ILE A 73 -31.64 -22.46 11.66
N ASP A 74 -32.09 -23.09 10.57
CA ASP A 74 -31.41 -23.06 9.28
C ASP A 74 -31.38 -21.63 8.70
N SER A 75 -32.48 -20.89 8.84
CA SER A 75 -32.57 -19.48 8.44
C SER A 75 -31.58 -18.61 9.22
N PHE A 76 -31.47 -18.83 10.54
CA PHE A 76 -30.49 -18.14 11.37
C PHE A 76 -29.05 -18.50 10.99
N ASP A 77 -28.75 -19.78 10.73
CA ASP A 77 -27.41 -20.21 10.31
C ASP A 77 -26.99 -19.57 8.99
N ARG A 78 -27.90 -19.45 8.01
CA ARG A 78 -27.63 -18.76 6.75
C ARG A 78 -27.28 -17.29 6.98
N ARG A 79 -28.03 -16.58 7.84
CA ARG A 79 -27.74 -15.19 8.21
C ARG A 79 -26.35 -15.08 8.84
N LEU A 80 -26.01 -16.00 9.75
CA LEU A 80 -24.71 -16.05 10.39
C LEU A 80 -23.58 -16.25 9.37
N GLN A 81 -23.74 -17.18 8.41
CA GLN A 81 -22.76 -17.41 7.35
C GLN A 81 -22.56 -16.18 6.44
N PHE A 82 -23.63 -15.43 6.13
CA PHE A 82 -23.50 -14.19 5.35
C PHE A 82 -22.74 -13.11 6.14
N PHE A 83 -23.07 -12.97 7.42
CA PHE A 83 -22.38 -12.04 8.31
C PHE A 83 -20.89 -12.36 8.42
N GLU A 84 -20.53 -13.63 8.63
CA GLU A 84 -19.14 -14.08 8.64
C GLU A 84 -18.35 -13.72 7.40
N ARG A 85 -18.94 -13.97 6.23
CA ARG A 85 -18.31 -13.59 4.96
C ARG A 85 -18.11 -12.08 4.86
N SER A 86 -19.05 -11.28 5.36
CA SER A 86 -18.93 -9.83 5.36
C SER A 86 -17.83 -9.32 6.31
N VAL A 87 -17.68 -9.95 7.48
CA VAL A 87 -16.59 -9.67 8.44
C VAL A 87 -15.24 -9.98 7.78
N GLN A 88 -15.07 -11.19 7.25
CA GLN A 88 -13.83 -11.61 6.57
C GLN A 88 -13.48 -10.70 5.37
N LEU A 89 -14.49 -10.31 4.59
CA LEU A 89 -14.31 -9.41 3.46
C LEU A 89 -13.81 -8.04 3.91
N LEU A 90 -14.38 -7.48 4.98
CA LEU A 90 -13.94 -6.20 5.50
C LEU A 90 -12.51 -6.27 6.06
N THR A 91 -12.20 -7.28 6.89
CA THR A 91 -10.85 -7.50 7.44
C THR A 91 -9.81 -7.57 6.32
N SER A 92 -10.06 -8.39 5.30
CA SER A 92 -9.13 -8.55 4.17
C SER A 92 -8.97 -7.27 3.35
N ALA A 93 -10.06 -6.53 3.11
CA ALA A 93 -10.03 -5.27 2.38
C ALA A 93 -9.23 -4.19 3.13
N ILE A 94 -9.39 -4.11 4.46
CA ILE A 94 -8.62 -3.20 5.32
C ILE A 94 -7.12 -3.54 5.23
N GLU A 95 -6.75 -4.80 5.43
CA GLU A 95 -5.36 -5.24 5.39
C GLU A 95 -4.71 -5.02 4.01
N GLU A 96 -5.46 -5.27 2.93
CA GLU A 96 -5.01 -5.00 1.57
C GLU A 96 -4.77 -3.49 1.34
N CYS A 97 -5.71 -2.65 1.79
CA CYS A 97 -5.57 -1.20 1.70
C CYS A 97 -4.37 -0.70 2.50
N LYS A 98 -4.21 -1.17 3.73
CA LYS A 98 -3.07 -0.84 4.59
C LYS A 98 -1.75 -1.20 3.94
N THR A 99 -1.63 -2.45 3.47
CA THR A 99 -0.43 -2.97 2.82
C THR A 99 -0.09 -2.16 1.56
N LYS A 100 -1.07 -1.88 0.70
CA LYS A 100 -0.86 -1.10 -0.54
C LYS A 100 -0.41 0.32 -0.22
N LEU A 101 -1.02 0.96 0.77
CA LEU A 101 -0.70 2.34 1.15
C LEU A 101 0.71 2.44 1.74
N LEU A 102 1.08 1.54 2.66
CA LEU A 102 2.43 1.47 3.23
C LEU A 102 3.52 1.24 2.16
N ARG A 103 3.26 0.34 1.20
CA ARG A 103 4.18 0.12 0.06
C ARG A 103 4.33 1.37 -0.78
N ALA A 104 3.23 2.09 -1.03
CA ALA A 104 3.26 3.32 -1.80
C ALA A 104 4.02 4.44 -1.10
N GLU A 105 3.83 4.59 0.20
CA GLU A 105 4.57 5.54 1.03
C GLU A 105 6.07 5.24 1.00
N ALA A 106 6.47 3.97 1.19
CA ALA A 106 7.87 3.56 1.11
C ALA A 106 8.50 3.88 -0.26
N LEU A 107 7.76 3.67 -1.35
CA LEU A 107 8.20 4.02 -2.70
C LEU A 107 8.31 5.55 -2.89
N ALA A 108 7.36 6.32 -2.36
CA ALA A 108 7.38 7.77 -2.41
C ALA A 108 8.57 8.35 -1.62
N ALA A 109 8.82 7.84 -0.41
CA ALA A 109 9.97 8.21 0.42
C ALA A 109 11.30 7.91 -0.28
N CYS A 110 11.44 6.72 -0.89
CA CYS A 110 12.60 6.37 -1.70
C CYS A 110 12.84 7.37 -2.84
N ARG A 111 11.78 7.72 -3.59
CA ARG A 111 11.86 8.72 -4.68
C ARG A 111 12.25 10.10 -4.17
N TYR A 112 11.73 10.51 -3.02
CA TYR A 112 12.08 11.79 -2.40
C TYR A 112 13.56 11.83 -2.00
N ILE A 113 14.08 10.79 -1.34
CA ILE A 113 15.49 10.68 -0.97
C ILE A 113 16.38 10.73 -2.22
N GLN A 114 16.01 10.01 -3.28
CA GLN A 114 16.73 10.04 -4.56
C GLN A 114 16.76 11.46 -5.13
N LEU A 115 15.62 12.15 -5.19
CA LEU A 115 15.53 13.53 -5.68
C LEU A 115 16.35 14.50 -4.83
N TRP A 116 16.26 14.39 -3.51
CA TRP A 116 17.03 15.21 -2.57
C TRP A 116 18.53 14.99 -2.74
N THR A 117 18.97 13.74 -2.85
CA THR A 117 20.37 13.37 -3.07
C THR A 117 20.87 13.96 -4.39
N ARG A 118 20.10 13.83 -5.48
CA ARG A 118 20.42 14.46 -6.78
C ARG A 118 20.55 15.97 -6.67
N LYS A 119 19.66 16.65 -5.94
CA LYS A 119 19.75 18.10 -5.70
C LYS A 119 21.00 18.48 -4.91
N LEU A 120 21.37 17.69 -3.90
CA LEU A 120 22.57 17.92 -3.10
C LEU A 120 23.84 17.74 -3.93
N LEU A 121 23.90 16.67 -4.72
CA LEU A 121 25.00 16.40 -5.63
C LEU A 121 25.12 17.51 -6.70
N ALA A 122 24.01 17.97 -7.27
CA ALA A 122 23.98 19.12 -8.18
C ALA A 122 24.59 20.39 -7.57
N LYS A 123 24.28 20.69 -6.30
CA LYS A 123 24.90 21.82 -5.58
C LYS A 123 26.41 21.67 -5.40
N ARG A 124 26.88 20.44 -5.22
CA ARG A 124 28.32 20.11 -5.12
C ARG A 124 29.01 20.04 -6.49
N GLY A 125 28.32 20.46 -7.55
CA GLY A 125 28.84 20.40 -8.90
C GLY A 125 28.87 18.96 -9.41
N PHE A 126 27.86 18.14 -9.17
CA PHE A 126 27.65 16.89 -9.91
C PHE A 126 26.42 17.02 -10.81
N TYR A 127 26.56 16.91 -12.14
CA TYR A 127 25.42 16.89 -13.04
C TYR A 127 24.85 15.47 -13.20
N THR A 128 23.53 15.36 -13.18
CA THR A 128 22.83 14.10 -13.43
C THR A 128 22.38 14.06 -14.89
N LYS A 129 22.92 13.15 -15.72
CA LYS A 129 22.43 12.89 -17.08
C LYS A 129 21.64 11.58 -17.09
N VAL A 130 20.36 11.66 -17.43
CA VAL A 130 19.54 10.47 -17.65
C VAL A 130 19.83 9.95 -19.06
N ILE A 131 20.28 8.70 -19.17
CA ILE A 131 20.52 8.05 -20.46
C ILE A 131 19.48 6.93 -20.62
N LYS A 132 18.72 6.99 -21.71
CA LYS A 132 17.85 5.88 -22.13
C LYS A 132 18.71 4.87 -22.89
N LEU A 133 18.84 3.66 -22.36
CA LEU A 133 19.53 2.59 -23.07
C LEU A 133 18.50 1.84 -23.90
N SER A 134 18.69 1.80 -25.23
CA SER A 134 17.94 0.85 -26.08
C SER A 134 18.49 -0.56 -25.91
N TYR A 135 17.75 -1.57 -26.39
CA TYR A 135 18.15 -2.99 -26.33
C TYR A 135 19.59 -3.24 -26.84
N HIS A 136 20.02 -2.49 -27.86
CA HIS A 136 21.37 -2.59 -28.44
C HIS A 136 22.49 -1.96 -27.58
N HIS A 137 22.15 -1.10 -26.62
CA HIS A 137 23.11 -0.48 -25.70
C HIS A 137 23.36 -1.32 -24.43
N ARG A 138 22.63 -2.44 -24.24
CA ARG A 138 22.78 -3.35 -23.09
C ARG A 138 24.12 -4.11 -23.06
N GLY A 139 24.89 -4.09 -24.14
CA GLY A 139 26.22 -4.72 -24.24
C GLY A 139 27.40 -3.75 -24.26
N ILE A 140 27.17 -2.43 -24.34
CA ILE A 140 28.24 -1.41 -24.42
C ILE A 140 28.80 -1.07 -23.03
N VAL A 141 28.13 -1.47 -21.95
CA VAL A 141 28.56 -1.15 -20.58
C VAL A 141 28.88 -2.42 -19.80
N SER A 142 29.89 -3.17 -20.27
CA SER A 142 30.70 -4.02 -19.40
C SER A 142 31.91 -3.18 -18.96
N GLY A 143 32.03 -2.87 -17.67
CA GLY A 143 33.22 -2.22 -17.10
C GLY A 143 33.39 -0.72 -17.31
N MET A 144 32.36 0.05 -17.68
CA MET A 144 32.50 1.51 -17.90
C MET A 144 32.52 2.35 -16.60
N PHE A 145 32.94 1.73 -15.50
CA PHE A 145 33.50 2.35 -14.27
C PHE A 145 34.53 1.44 -13.58
N ASP A 146 35.19 0.53 -14.30
CA ASP A 146 36.19 -0.36 -13.68
C ASP A 146 37.56 0.32 -13.40
N SER A 147 37.70 1.65 -13.56
CA SER A 147 38.99 2.30 -13.28
C SER A 147 38.98 3.79 -12.93
N ILE A 148 37.91 4.32 -12.32
CA ILE A 148 38.04 5.58 -11.56
C ILE A 148 37.37 5.41 -10.20
N THR A 149 38.20 5.14 -9.20
CA THR A 149 37.80 5.12 -7.79
C THR A 149 37.22 6.48 -7.38
N GLY A 150 35.89 6.52 -7.15
CA GLY A 150 35.26 7.55 -6.29
C GLY A 150 34.28 8.55 -6.92
N THR A 151 33.96 8.53 -8.21
CA THR A 151 33.31 9.70 -8.87
C THR A 151 31.91 9.52 -9.46
N SER A 152 31.33 8.31 -9.48
CA SER A 152 30.07 8.06 -10.19
C SER A 152 29.20 7.02 -9.53
N LYS A 153 27.89 7.29 -9.44
CA LYS A 153 26.89 6.39 -8.87
C LYS A 153 25.88 5.99 -9.94
N LEU A 154 25.86 4.71 -10.29
CA LEU A 154 24.90 4.14 -11.23
C LEU A 154 23.60 3.76 -10.49
N THR A 155 22.47 4.30 -10.92
CA THR A 155 21.15 3.82 -10.45
C THR A 155 20.33 3.31 -11.62
N ALA A 156 20.01 2.01 -11.62
CA ALA A 156 19.23 1.35 -12.66
C ALA A 156 17.73 1.32 -12.31
N HIS A 157 16.87 1.84 -13.20
CA HIS A 157 15.42 1.70 -13.07
C HIS A 157 14.94 0.54 -13.95
N ARG A 158 14.63 -0.61 -13.32
CA ARG A 158 14.27 -1.86 -14.02
C ARG A 158 12.99 -1.77 -14.87
N THR A 159 12.06 -0.88 -14.54
CA THR A 159 10.76 -0.77 -15.24
C THR A 159 10.87 -0.07 -16.60
N ASP A 160 11.82 0.86 -16.76
CA ASP A 160 11.83 1.79 -17.90
C ASP A 160 13.10 1.67 -18.77
N GLN A 161 13.94 0.66 -18.53
CA GLN A 161 15.25 0.47 -19.18
C GLN A 161 16.12 1.75 -19.20
N SER A 162 15.95 2.63 -18.21
CA SER A 162 16.68 3.89 -18.10
C SER A 162 17.70 3.80 -16.98
N ILE A 163 18.87 4.38 -17.23
CA ILE A 163 19.94 4.50 -16.25
C ILE A 163 20.17 5.99 -16.00
N THR A 164 20.26 6.34 -14.73
CA THR A 164 20.68 7.68 -14.32
C THR A 164 22.17 7.67 -14.02
N LEU A 165 22.93 8.54 -14.68
CA LEU A 165 24.36 8.72 -14.46
C LEU A 165 24.61 10.08 -13.81
N GLU A 166 25.39 10.08 -12.73
CA GLU A 166 25.84 11.29 -12.04
C GLU A 166 27.32 11.49 -12.33
N TYR A 167 27.68 12.68 -12.82
CA TYR A 167 29.03 13.07 -13.23
C TYR A 167 29.46 14.30 -12.44
N PRO A 168 30.73 14.47 -12.07
CA PRO A 168 31.23 15.75 -11.61
C PRO A 168 31.17 16.79 -12.76
N ARG A 169 30.79 18.01 -12.43
CA ARG A 169 30.73 19.20 -13.29
C ARG A 169 32.15 19.53 -13.70
N SER A 170 32.45 19.35 -14.99
CA SER A 170 33.73 19.72 -15.56
C SER A 170 33.82 21.23 -15.74
N ASP A 171 33.84 21.98 -14.65
CA ASP A 171 34.17 23.40 -14.69
C ASP A 171 35.65 23.53 -14.28
N LYS A 172 36.56 23.18 -15.20
CA LYS A 172 38.01 23.45 -15.13
C LYS A 172 38.75 23.07 -13.82
N ILE A 173 38.68 21.81 -13.39
CA ILE A 173 39.62 21.29 -12.38
C ILE A 173 40.05 19.86 -12.78
N TRP A 174 40.73 19.74 -13.92
CA TRP A 174 41.55 18.55 -14.24
C TRP A 174 42.93 18.92 -14.82
N ASP A 175 43.31 20.21 -14.83
CA ASP A 175 44.64 20.67 -15.26
C ASP A 175 45.59 20.93 -14.06
N SER A 176 45.31 20.38 -12.89
CA SER A 176 46.21 20.52 -11.72
C SER A 176 46.39 19.20 -10.97
N PHE A 177 46.84 18.19 -11.71
CA PHE A 177 47.77 17.21 -11.16
C PHE A 177 48.91 17.07 -12.15
N SER A 178 49.83 18.03 -12.06
CA SER A 178 51.23 17.88 -12.42
C SER A 178 51.88 16.86 -11.50
#